data_AF-A0A8S2B4W6-F1
#
_entry.id   AF-A0A8S2B4W6-F1
#
_cell.length_a   1.000
_cell.length_b   1.000
_cell.length_c   1.000
_cell.angle_alpha   90.00
_cell.angle_beta   90.00
_cell.angle_gamma   90.00
#
_symmetry.space_group_name_H-M   'P 1'
#
loop_
_entity.id
_entity.type
_entity.pdbx_description
1 polymer ?
#
loop_
_entity_poly.entity_id
_entity_poly.type
_entity_poly.pdbx_seq_one_letter_code
_entity_poly.pdbx_strand_id
1 'polypeptide(L)'
;MKNPNLFARFTWIFRTRAEEIAMAESLNLQLKARDILVSQSHEELAMIVDHLFMRQEYKTARVLYDLCVSCNPGCLALKLLKLYQSSSNGVTRFRSIYLLSETLTDFRNRNFELSRDSLYEIKPLLISCLTNQETKESDIKILKKIVYFVAYNVVLLHDGKWDELGDCILTLANSKEPVKAFHVFIDLPPVYKSLIDKFMHKILEEASNVVLDPYRVGDWSLALQTFVKMWIQLLSTGMRFELLKALMEIRVSSVVNSVIELVNKEKEEFLVQGLEDFERFFSRDMNLYHYAKDQCYFVSALVIKIEGVGTHLTKEIVRKIKMLVTELDNPAIKPQDDLKNCREEFDRGWYDHLKSLSSLEVLKIFASTELEDRSREIAIRRVNALLSDHISKKVNIDIAEMRELQPLLMSCLKEEGISYSMFKVLGQVVNYVAYEMLVYQDETCYELRDYIASSKTEFRRAVYIFQCLTMALVDDDFVIPVMEKLFPEIITRLDPPTELLVDNSCWVMVFSGAFCAAIHLIEDPGYAKSVKEIAHKMIDSIKELVGREMEVGLVRRAFRDVESIVKKQLEWYSTSQYKFVKGLLWRLYAIKGMKWESKIVLWRINVIVERGVKEVEKQLPETEFDWLNLTDDEFE
;
A
#
# COMPACT_ATOMS: atom_id res chain seq x y z
N MET A 1 14.07 51.02 40.39
CA MET A 1 15.34 50.43 39.90
C MET A 1 15.22 48.91 39.90
N LYS A 2 14.90 48.29 38.76
CA LYS A 2 14.94 46.83 38.57
C LYS A 2 16.26 46.51 37.89
N ASN A 3 17.13 45.74 38.55
CA ASN A 3 18.50 45.49 38.13
C ASN A 3 18.52 44.53 36.91
N PRO A 4 18.86 44.99 35.69
CA PRO A 4 18.82 44.18 34.47
C PRO A 4 19.78 42.98 34.49
N ASN A 5 20.82 43.05 35.33
CA ASN A 5 21.82 41.99 35.48
C ASN A 5 21.29 40.74 36.18
N LEU A 6 20.21 40.81 36.96
CA LEU A 6 19.62 39.64 37.61
C LEU A 6 18.84 38.78 36.61
N PHE A 7 18.08 39.41 35.70
CA PHE A 7 17.25 38.70 34.73
C PHE A 7 18.11 37.94 33.70
N ALA A 8 19.18 38.58 33.19
CA ALA A 8 20.14 37.95 32.29
C ALA A 8 20.87 36.74 32.93
N ARG A 9 21.23 36.85 34.22
CA ARG A 9 21.89 35.78 34.99
C ARG A 9 20.94 34.62 35.26
N PHE A 10 19.65 34.88 35.52
CA PHE A 10 18.64 33.84 35.65
C PHE A 10 18.39 33.11 34.32
N THR A 11 18.21 33.82 33.20
CA THR A 11 18.04 33.17 31.88
C THR A 11 19.26 32.35 31.47
N TRP A 12 20.47 32.78 31.81
CA TRP A 12 21.69 31.99 31.56
C TRP A 12 21.72 30.73 32.43
N ILE A 13 21.47 30.83 33.74
CA ILE A 13 21.44 29.67 34.65
C ILE A 13 20.36 28.65 34.26
N PHE A 14 19.17 29.10 33.87
CA PHE A 14 18.10 28.19 33.42
C PHE A 14 18.43 27.51 32.09
N ARG A 15 19.12 28.21 31.17
CA ARG A 15 19.57 27.65 29.91
C ARG A 15 20.69 26.62 30.11
N THR A 16 21.71 26.95 30.90
CA THR A 16 22.81 26.02 31.22
C THR A 16 22.28 24.78 31.96
N ARG A 17 21.33 24.96 32.88
CA ARG A 17 20.72 23.83 33.61
C ARG A 17 19.82 22.97 32.72
N ALA A 18 19.10 23.56 31.77
CA ALA A 18 18.33 22.80 30.79
C ALA A 18 19.23 22.02 29.81
N GLU A 19 20.36 22.61 29.42
CA GLU A 19 21.40 21.95 28.61
C GLU A 19 22.09 20.81 29.38
N GLU A 20 22.37 20.99 30.68
CA GLU A 20 22.90 19.95 31.57
C GLU A 20 21.90 18.79 31.77
N ILE A 21 20.60 19.09 31.97
CA ILE A 21 19.55 18.07 32.11
C ILE A 21 19.37 17.29 30.80
N ALA A 22 19.32 17.95 29.66
CA ALA A 22 19.21 17.30 28.35
C ALA A 22 20.43 16.42 28.05
N MET A 23 21.64 16.87 28.43
CA MET A 23 22.88 16.09 28.28
C MET A 23 22.89 14.86 29.20
N ALA A 24 22.41 14.99 30.44
CA ALA A 24 22.29 13.87 31.38
C ALA A 24 21.23 12.84 30.94
N GLU A 25 20.08 13.30 30.42
CA GLU A 25 19.06 12.42 29.85
C GLU A 25 19.56 11.67 28.62
N SER A 26 20.30 12.34 27.73
CA SER A 26 20.94 11.70 26.58
C SER A 26 21.98 10.66 26.99
N LEU A 27 22.76 10.93 28.04
CA LEU A 27 23.77 9.98 28.55
C LEU A 27 23.09 8.74 29.16
N ASN A 28 22.01 8.92 29.90
CA ASN A 28 21.24 7.82 30.49
C ASN A 28 20.62 6.91 29.41
N LEU A 29 20.09 7.49 28.33
CA LEU A 29 19.56 6.72 27.20
C LEU A 29 20.66 5.94 26.45
N GLN A 30 21.85 6.52 26.31
CA GLN A 30 23.00 5.82 25.72
C GLN A 30 23.48 4.64 26.58
N LEU A 31 23.54 4.82 27.90
CA LEU A 31 23.87 3.72 28.82
C LEU A 31 22.82 2.61 28.72
N LYS A 32 21.53 2.97 28.72
CA LYS A 32 20.44 1.99 28.55
C LYS A 32 20.55 1.23 27.22
N ALA A 33 20.84 1.91 26.11
CA ALA A 33 21.05 1.26 24.82
C ALA A 33 22.22 0.26 24.86
N ARG A 34 23.33 0.61 25.53
CA ARG A 34 24.46 -0.32 25.72
C ARG A 34 24.08 -1.52 26.59
N ASP A 35 23.35 -1.30 27.68
CA ASP A 35 22.90 -2.37 28.56
C ASP A 35 21.97 -3.33 27.81
N ILE A 36 21.04 -2.81 26.99
CA ILE A 36 20.21 -3.61 26.10
C ILE A 36 21.05 -4.44 25.16
N LEU A 37 22.12 -3.91 24.58
CA LEU A 37 22.97 -4.65 23.65
C LEU A 37 23.84 -5.72 24.32
N VAL A 38 24.34 -5.45 25.54
CA VAL A 38 25.24 -6.37 26.27
C VAL A 38 24.48 -7.42 27.08
N SER A 39 23.21 -7.15 27.44
CA SER A 39 22.38 -8.06 28.22
C SER A 39 22.24 -9.45 27.58
N GLN A 40 22.15 -10.50 28.38
CA GLN A 40 21.87 -11.85 27.87
C GLN A 40 20.39 -12.03 27.48
N SER A 41 19.48 -11.22 28.04
CA SER A 41 18.05 -11.28 27.70
C SER A 41 17.77 -10.60 26.36
N HIS A 42 16.79 -11.13 25.63
CA HIS A 42 16.27 -10.53 24.39
C HIS A 42 14.98 -9.74 24.64
N GLU A 43 14.43 -9.75 25.85
CA GLU A 43 13.11 -9.19 26.17
C GLU A 43 13.06 -7.68 25.94
N GLU A 44 14.05 -6.92 26.43
CA GLU A 44 14.06 -5.47 26.25
C GLU A 44 14.20 -5.07 24.78
N LEU A 45 15.01 -5.81 24.02
CA LEU A 45 15.11 -5.58 22.58
C LEU A 45 13.81 -6.00 21.87
N ALA A 46 13.17 -7.08 22.29
CA ALA A 46 11.88 -7.52 21.76
C ALA A 46 10.80 -6.44 21.98
N MET A 47 10.73 -5.87 23.18
CA MET A 47 9.85 -4.75 23.48
C MET A 47 10.16 -3.55 22.58
N ILE A 48 11.43 -3.17 22.41
CA ILE A 48 11.79 -2.08 21.49
C ILE A 48 11.38 -2.41 20.06
N VAL A 49 11.67 -3.63 19.59
CA VAL A 49 11.29 -4.11 18.26
C VAL A 49 9.79 -4.02 18.07
N ASP A 50 8.97 -4.46 19.02
CA ASP A 50 7.51 -4.41 18.90
C ASP A 50 6.98 -2.97 19.02
N HIS A 51 7.51 -2.16 19.94
CA HIS A 51 7.11 -0.75 20.13
C HIS A 51 7.49 0.13 18.93
N LEU A 52 8.52 -0.22 18.15
CA LEU A 52 8.84 0.42 16.87
C LEU A 52 7.73 0.28 15.82
N PHE A 53 6.77 -0.64 16.03
CA PHE A 53 5.58 -0.78 15.19
C PHE A 53 4.29 -0.34 15.91
N MET A 54 4.37 0.21 17.12
CA MET A 54 3.23 0.73 17.88
C MET A 54 3.22 2.26 17.95
N ARG A 55 2.10 2.89 17.58
CA ARG A 55 2.01 4.36 17.43
C ARG A 55 2.27 5.15 18.72
N GLN A 56 1.82 4.64 19.86
CA GLN A 56 1.94 5.34 21.16
C GLN A 56 3.38 5.36 21.68
N GLU A 57 4.17 4.34 21.36
CA GLU A 57 5.52 4.15 21.93
C GLU A 57 6.64 4.30 20.89
N TYR A 58 6.27 4.47 19.62
CA TYR A 58 7.18 4.61 18.48
C TYR A 58 8.29 5.62 18.74
N LYS A 59 7.97 6.83 19.21
CA LYS A 59 8.98 7.90 19.36
C LYS A 59 10.08 7.50 20.33
N THR A 60 9.70 6.93 21.48
CA THR A 60 10.66 6.50 22.52
C THR A 60 11.45 5.28 22.07
N ALA A 61 10.77 4.29 21.47
CA ALA A 61 11.41 3.09 20.93
C ALA A 61 12.38 3.43 19.79
N ARG A 62 12.03 4.40 18.94
CA ARG A 62 12.86 4.87 17.84
C ARG A 62 14.15 5.51 18.33
N VAL A 63 14.06 6.41 19.30
CA VAL A 63 15.26 7.02 19.91
C VAL A 63 16.17 5.96 20.51
N LEU A 64 15.63 5.01 21.27
CA LEU A 64 16.42 3.92 21.86
C LEU A 64 17.04 3.01 20.80
N TYR A 65 16.29 2.67 19.75
CA TYR A 65 16.79 1.86 18.66
C TYR A 65 17.90 2.57 17.88
N ASP A 66 17.73 3.85 17.54
CA ASP A 66 18.75 4.64 16.85
C ASP A 66 20.03 4.77 17.69
N LEU A 67 19.90 4.82 19.02
CA LEU A 67 21.04 4.75 19.94
C LEU A 67 21.70 3.36 19.95
N CYS A 68 20.93 2.27 19.91
CA CYS A 68 21.47 0.92 19.75
C CYS A 68 22.25 0.78 18.44
N VAL A 69 21.67 1.27 17.33
CA VAL A 69 22.31 1.32 16.00
C VAL A 69 23.62 2.09 16.09
N SER A 70 23.64 3.24 16.77
CA SER A 70 24.84 4.09 16.86
C SER A 70 25.91 3.54 17.82
N CYS A 71 25.51 2.79 18.84
CA CYS A 71 26.43 2.31 19.88
C CYS A 71 27.24 1.08 19.45
N ASN A 72 26.58 0.04 18.93
CA ASN A 72 27.28 -1.14 18.42
C ASN A 72 26.42 -1.87 17.36
N PRO A 73 26.55 -1.47 16.08
CA PRO A 73 25.88 -2.09 14.93
C PRO A 73 25.97 -3.63 14.88
N GLY A 74 27.16 -4.18 15.13
CA GLY A 74 27.40 -5.61 15.08
C GLY A 74 26.68 -6.37 16.18
N CYS A 75 26.69 -5.83 17.40
CA CYS A 75 25.97 -6.41 18.53
C CYS A 75 24.45 -6.34 18.34
N LEU A 76 23.95 -5.23 17.78
CA LEU A 76 22.52 -5.10 17.43
C LEU A 76 22.12 -6.15 16.40
N ALA A 77 22.91 -6.32 15.33
CA ALA A 77 22.67 -7.33 14.31
C ALA A 77 22.63 -8.74 14.90
N LEU A 78 23.60 -9.06 15.77
CA LEU A 78 23.65 -10.32 16.49
C LEU A 78 22.38 -10.56 17.32
N LYS A 79 21.95 -9.56 18.09
CA LYS A 79 20.77 -9.68 18.96
C LYS A 79 19.47 -9.79 18.17
N LEU A 80 19.32 -9.06 17.06
CA LEU A 80 18.13 -9.18 16.21
C LEU A 80 18.03 -10.58 15.58
N LEU A 81 19.16 -11.17 15.15
CA LEU A 81 19.18 -12.56 14.69
C LEU A 81 18.85 -13.56 15.79
N LYS A 82 19.39 -13.37 17.01
CA LYS A 82 19.04 -14.22 18.16
C LYS A 82 17.56 -14.10 18.52
N LEU A 83 17.00 -12.89 18.48
CA LEU A 83 15.58 -12.65 18.72
C LEU A 83 14.70 -13.38 17.68
N TYR A 84 15.10 -13.36 16.40
CA TYR A 84 14.44 -14.14 15.35
C TYR A 84 14.46 -15.66 15.64
N GLN A 85 15.55 -16.18 16.21
CA GLN A 85 15.68 -17.60 16.53
C GLN A 85 14.93 -18.00 17.79
N SER A 86 14.92 -17.16 18.82
CA SER A 86 14.41 -17.52 20.15
C SER A 86 12.96 -17.13 20.39
N SER A 87 12.41 -16.17 19.64
CA SER A 87 11.04 -15.70 19.88
C SER A 87 10.01 -16.73 19.44
N SER A 88 9.02 -17.01 20.30
CA SER A 88 7.85 -17.83 19.94
C SER A 88 6.80 -17.05 19.15
N ASN A 89 6.87 -15.71 19.12
CA ASN A 89 5.95 -14.85 18.39
C ASN A 89 6.43 -14.64 16.96
N GLY A 90 5.69 -15.20 15.99
CA GLY A 90 5.99 -15.07 14.56
C GLY A 90 6.05 -13.62 14.05
N VAL A 91 5.28 -12.70 14.64
CA VAL A 91 5.29 -11.27 14.29
C VAL A 91 6.58 -10.62 14.76
N THR A 92 6.97 -10.81 16.02
CA THR A 92 8.23 -10.29 16.57
C THR A 92 9.44 -10.87 15.82
N ARG A 93 9.41 -12.17 15.44
CA ARG A 93 10.42 -12.79 14.59
C ARG A 93 10.56 -12.03 13.27
N PHE A 94 9.47 -11.86 12.53
CA PHE A 94 9.47 -11.14 11.25
C PHE A 94 9.96 -9.69 11.39
N ARG A 95 9.45 -8.96 12.39
CA ARG A 95 9.84 -7.57 12.69
C ARG A 95 11.35 -7.46 12.96
N SER A 96 11.94 -8.42 13.66
CA SER A 96 13.37 -8.42 13.99
C SER A 96 14.28 -8.52 12.76
N ILE A 97 14.01 -9.44 11.84
CA ILE A 97 14.78 -9.58 10.59
C ILE A 97 14.51 -8.45 9.60
N TYR A 98 13.28 -7.90 9.60
CA TYR A 98 12.95 -6.75 8.78
C TYR A 98 13.74 -5.51 9.23
N LEU A 99 13.70 -5.18 10.53
CA LEU A 99 14.48 -4.07 11.10
C LEU A 99 15.98 -4.24 10.84
N LEU A 100 16.48 -5.46 10.94
CA LEU A 100 17.87 -5.75 10.60
C LEU A 100 18.16 -5.46 9.13
N SER A 101 17.34 -5.98 8.21
CA SER A 101 17.51 -5.74 6.77
C SER A 101 17.50 -4.25 6.42
N GLU A 102 16.58 -3.47 6.99
CA GLU A 102 16.50 -2.02 6.78
C GLU A 102 17.75 -1.31 7.32
N THR A 103 18.18 -1.67 8.52
CA THR A 103 19.39 -1.09 9.15
C THR A 103 20.64 -1.39 8.34
N LEU A 104 20.81 -2.63 7.87
CA LEU A 104 21.95 -2.99 7.02
C LEU A 104 21.90 -2.30 5.65
N THR A 105 20.71 -2.01 5.13
CA THR A 105 20.55 -1.24 3.89
C THR A 105 20.98 0.21 4.07
N ASP A 106 20.59 0.86 5.18
CA ASP A 106 21.07 2.21 5.52
C ASP A 106 22.59 2.25 5.71
N PHE A 107 23.16 1.24 6.37
CA PHE A 107 24.61 1.08 6.49
C PHE A 107 25.31 0.95 5.14
N ARG A 108 24.77 0.14 4.22
CA ARG A 108 25.31 0.01 2.87
C ARG A 108 25.34 1.36 2.15
N ASN A 109 24.26 2.13 2.24
CA ASN A 109 24.16 3.45 1.58
C ASN A 109 25.17 4.45 2.15
N ARG A 110 25.62 4.25 3.39
CA ARG A 110 26.66 5.06 4.04
C ARG A 110 28.06 4.46 3.93
N ASN A 111 28.24 3.38 3.17
CA ASN A 111 29.48 2.59 3.07
C ASN A 111 30.02 2.17 4.45
N PHE A 112 29.13 1.84 5.38
CA PHE A 112 29.50 1.36 6.71
C PHE A 112 29.98 -0.10 6.65
N GLU A 113 31.11 -0.38 7.29
CA GLU A 113 31.73 -1.69 7.33
C GLU A 113 31.59 -2.33 8.72
N LEU A 114 31.12 -3.58 8.77
CA LEU A 114 31.09 -4.36 10.01
C LEU A 114 32.51 -4.80 10.40
N SER A 115 32.80 -4.83 11.70
CA SER A 115 34.08 -5.33 12.20
C SER A 115 34.20 -6.84 11.97
N ARG A 116 35.44 -7.32 11.83
CA ARG A 116 35.73 -8.76 11.64
C ARG A 116 35.21 -9.61 12.81
N ASP A 117 35.30 -9.10 14.03
CA ASP A 117 34.80 -9.79 15.23
C ASP A 117 33.28 -9.95 15.18
N SER A 118 32.55 -8.89 14.80
CA SER A 118 31.09 -8.97 14.64
C SER A 118 30.70 -9.95 13.53
N LEU A 119 31.43 -9.94 12.40
CA LEU A 119 31.18 -10.89 11.31
C LEU A 119 31.44 -12.35 11.76
N TYR A 120 32.47 -12.59 12.56
CA TYR A 120 32.75 -13.93 13.10
C TYR A 120 31.58 -14.49 13.91
N GLU A 121 30.89 -13.64 14.69
CA GLU A 121 29.73 -14.06 15.47
C GLU A 121 28.41 -14.10 14.66
N ILE A 122 28.22 -13.17 13.72
CA ILE A 122 26.99 -13.07 12.91
C ILE A 122 26.87 -14.25 11.93
N LYS A 123 27.98 -14.63 11.28
CA LYS A 123 28.01 -15.70 10.27
C LYS A 123 27.32 -16.99 10.73
N PRO A 124 27.73 -17.66 11.83
CA PRO A 124 27.13 -18.93 12.24
C PRO A 124 25.66 -18.80 12.63
N LEU A 125 25.24 -17.69 13.24
CA LEU A 125 23.83 -17.45 13.55
C LEU A 125 23.00 -17.28 12.29
N LEU A 126 23.49 -16.54 11.29
CA LEU A 126 22.77 -16.37 10.04
C LEU A 126 22.61 -17.69 9.29
N ILE A 127 23.66 -18.53 9.25
CA ILE A 127 23.56 -19.89 8.70
C ILE A 127 22.48 -20.69 9.44
N SER A 128 22.48 -20.65 10.78
CA SER A 128 21.47 -21.34 11.58
C SER A 128 20.04 -20.82 11.32
N CYS A 129 19.86 -19.51 11.12
CA CYS A 129 18.57 -18.92 10.74
C CYS A 129 18.08 -19.45 9.38
N LEU A 130 18.97 -19.58 8.40
CA LEU A 130 18.64 -20.09 7.06
C LEU A 130 18.27 -21.57 7.08
N THR A 131 18.99 -22.39 7.85
CA THR A 131 18.80 -23.85 7.87
C THR A 131 17.72 -24.33 8.83
N ASN A 132 17.08 -23.43 9.60
CA ASN A 132 16.00 -23.81 10.50
C ASN A 132 14.77 -24.28 9.69
N GLN A 133 14.20 -25.42 10.06
CA GLN A 133 13.02 -26.00 9.41
C GLN A 133 11.78 -25.09 9.51
N GLU A 134 11.68 -24.26 10.53
CA GLU A 134 10.58 -23.30 10.71
C GLU A 134 10.71 -22.04 9.84
N THR A 135 11.88 -21.81 9.21
CA THR A 135 12.11 -20.61 8.41
C THR A 135 11.27 -20.68 7.13
N LYS A 136 10.33 -19.74 7.02
CA LYS A 136 9.42 -19.64 5.88
C LYS A 136 10.13 -19.06 4.66
N GLU A 137 9.64 -19.36 3.46
CA GLU A 137 10.13 -18.74 2.22
C GLU A 137 10.05 -17.21 2.27
N SER A 138 9.01 -16.64 2.90
CA SER A 138 8.88 -15.20 3.15
C SER A 138 10.04 -14.61 3.94
N ASP A 139 10.52 -15.35 4.95
CA ASP A 139 11.62 -14.91 5.81
C ASP A 139 12.93 -15.02 5.06
N ILE A 140 13.11 -16.06 4.22
CA ILE A 140 14.26 -16.20 3.31
C ILE A 140 14.40 -15.00 2.38
N LYS A 141 13.29 -14.43 1.89
CA LYS A 141 13.31 -13.22 1.03
C LYS A 141 13.88 -11.99 1.73
N ILE A 142 13.83 -11.93 3.06
CA ILE A 142 14.48 -10.88 3.87
C ILE A 142 15.90 -11.31 4.24
N LEU A 143 16.07 -12.54 4.72
CA LEU A 143 17.36 -13.09 5.13
C LEU A 143 18.38 -13.05 4.00
N LYS A 144 17.99 -13.24 2.73
CA LYS A 144 18.91 -13.11 1.58
C LYS A 144 19.55 -11.73 1.48
N LYS A 145 18.84 -10.65 1.86
CA LYS A 145 19.39 -9.27 1.87
C LYS A 145 20.42 -9.11 3.00
N ILE A 146 20.16 -9.73 4.15
CA ILE A 146 21.10 -9.79 5.27
C ILE A 146 22.34 -10.60 4.88
N VAL A 147 22.15 -11.77 4.25
CA VAL A 147 23.25 -12.62 3.74
C VAL A 147 24.09 -11.84 2.74
N TYR A 148 23.46 -11.14 1.79
CA TYR A 148 24.16 -10.30 0.83
C TYR A 148 25.06 -9.27 1.54
N PHE A 149 24.52 -8.52 2.51
CA PHE A 149 25.30 -7.50 3.22
C PHE A 149 26.48 -8.09 3.99
N VAL A 150 26.26 -9.21 4.69
CA VAL A 150 27.33 -9.90 5.43
C VAL A 150 28.37 -10.48 4.47
N ALA A 151 27.95 -11.09 3.36
CA ALA A 151 28.85 -11.64 2.35
C ALA A 151 29.65 -10.54 1.66
N TYR A 152 29.05 -9.39 1.37
CA TYR A 152 29.73 -8.21 0.83
C TYR A 152 30.84 -7.74 1.77
N ASN A 153 30.53 -7.60 3.06
CA ASN A 153 31.53 -7.23 4.07
C ASN A 153 32.65 -8.27 4.16
N VAL A 154 32.32 -9.57 4.24
CA VAL A 154 33.32 -10.63 4.39
C VAL A 154 34.22 -10.74 3.16
N VAL A 155 33.64 -10.83 1.97
CA VAL A 155 34.36 -11.22 0.76
C VAL A 155 34.98 -10.02 0.06
N LEU A 156 34.26 -8.89 -0.04
CA LEU A 156 34.71 -7.74 -0.84
C LEU A 156 35.41 -6.66 -0.03
N LEU A 157 35.04 -6.46 1.24
CA LEU A 157 35.66 -5.43 2.09
C LEU A 157 36.83 -5.98 2.92
N HIS A 158 36.71 -7.21 3.41
CA HIS A 158 37.72 -7.81 4.29
C HIS A 158 38.63 -8.85 3.63
N ASP A 159 38.46 -9.12 2.32
CA ASP A 159 39.17 -10.18 1.57
C ASP A 159 39.13 -11.55 2.28
N GLY A 160 38.03 -11.82 2.98
CA GLY A 160 37.80 -13.03 3.75
C GLY A 160 37.16 -14.15 2.95
N LYS A 161 36.90 -15.27 3.65
CA LYS A 161 36.17 -16.42 3.13
C LYS A 161 34.98 -16.77 4.03
N TRP A 162 33.94 -17.32 3.41
CA TRP A 162 32.75 -17.81 4.10
C TRP A 162 32.34 -19.16 3.52
N ASP A 163 33.21 -20.16 3.68
CA ASP A 163 33.03 -21.48 3.10
C ASP A 163 31.76 -22.17 3.64
N GLU A 164 31.37 -21.87 4.88
CA GLU A 164 30.16 -22.40 5.53
C GLU A 164 28.87 -21.97 4.81
N LEU A 165 28.86 -20.82 4.14
CA LEU A 165 27.73 -20.38 3.34
C LEU A 165 27.50 -21.29 2.13
N GLY A 166 28.58 -21.79 1.52
CA GLY A 166 28.48 -22.75 0.42
C GLY A 166 27.82 -24.06 0.86
N ASP A 167 28.15 -24.57 2.06
CA ASP A 167 27.55 -25.78 2.61
C ASP A 167 26.07 -25.56 2.99
N CYS A 168 25.75 -24.37 3.49
CA CYS A 168 24.36 -23.96 3.77
C CYS A 168 23.51 -23.92 2.51
N ILE A 169 23.99 -23.26 1.45
CA ILE A 169 23.30 -23.18 0.17
C ILE A 169 23.09 -24.59 -0.43
N LEU A 170 24.11 -25.46 -0.36
CA LEU A 170 23.97 -26.85 -0.77
C LEU A 170 22.90 -27.60 0.05
N THR A 171 22.87 -27.37 1.36
CA THR A 171 21.86 -27.96 2.25
C THR A 171 20.44 -27.50 1.88
N LEU A 172 20.26 -26.20 1.60
CA LEU A 172 18.98 -25.66 1.15
C LEU A 172 18.56 -26.23 -0.21
N ALA A 173 19.51 -26.39 -1.13
CA ALA A 173 19.26 -26.95 -2.46
C ALA A 173 18.87 -28.44 -2.41
N ASN A 174 19.34 -29.18 -1.40
CA ASN A 174 18.95 -30.57 -1.13
C ASN A 174 17.67 -30.71 -0.30
N SER A 175 17.05 -29.58 0.12
CA SER A 175 15.83 -29.61 0.93
C SER A 175 14.59 -29.87 0.08
N LYS A 176 13.43 -30.02 0.73
CA LYS A 176 12.13 -30.12 0.03
C LYS A 176 11.73 -28.84 -0.72
N GLU A 177 12.36 -27.71 -0.40
CA GLU A 177 12.06 -26.40 -0.99
C GLU A 177 13.33 -25.78 -1.58
N PRO A 178 13.84 -26.31 -2.72
CA PRO A 178 15.12 -25.87 -3.30
C PRO A 178 15.13 -24.38 -3.70
N VAL A 179 13.95 -23.79 -3.91
CA VAL A 179 13.77 -22.34 -4.18
C VAL A 179 14.35 -21.44 -3.09
N LYS A 180 14.45 -21.91 -1.84
CA LYS A 180 15.13 -21.18 -0.76
C LYS A 180 16.61 -20.95 -1.07
N ALA A 181 17.28 -21.94 -1.67
CA ALA A 181 18.68 -21.80 -2.08
C ALA A 181 18.83 -20.76 -3.19
N PHE A 182 17.89 -20.74 -4.14
CA PHE A 182 17.92 -19.77 -5.25
C PHE A 182 17.83 -18.35 -4.71
N HIS A 183 16.90 -18.08 -3.78
CA HIS A 183 16.77 -16.77 -3.15
C HIS A 183 18.06 -16.29 -2.50
N VAL A 184 18.75 -17.15 -1.74
CA VAL A 184 20.02 -16.79 -1.10
C VAL A 184 21.10 -16.55 -2.15
N PHE A 185 21.17 -17.39 -3.18
CA PHE A 185 22.20 -17.34 -4.21
C PHE A 185 22.12 -16.11 -5.13
N ILE A 186 20.93 -15.75 -5.61
CA ILE A 186 20.78 -14.70 -6.64
C ILE A 186 21.26 -13.33 -6.19
N ASP A 187 21.16 -13.04 -4.89
CA ASP A 187 21.54 -11.75 -4.32
C ASP A 187 23.01 -11.74 -3.85
N LEU A 188 23.78 -12.84 -3.99
CA LEU A 188 25.17 -12.85 -3.56
C LEU A 188 26.04 -11.86 -4.36
N PRO A 189 27.04 -11.21 -3.72
CA PRO A 189 28.06 -10.45 -4.44
C PRO A 189 28.95 -11.39 -5.27
N PRO A 190 29.84 -10.87 -6.13
CA PRO A 190 30.89 -11.67 -6.74
C PRO A 190 31.66 -12.48 -5.69
N VAL A 191 31.66 -13.80 -5.82
CA VAL A 191 32.30 -14.74 -4.87
C VAL A 191 33.39 -15.57 -5.55
N TYR A 192 34.26 -16.16 -4.74
CA TYR A 192 35.37 -16.98 -5.21
C TYR A 192 34.92 -18.38 -5.67
N LYS A 193 35.68 -18.96 -6.60
CA LYS A 193 35.35 -20.23 -7.27
C LYS A 193 35.03 -21.38 -6.31
N SER A 194 35.88 -21.59 -5.30
CA SER A 194 35.72 -22.73 -4.39
C SER A 194 34.45 -22.69 -3.54
N LEU A 195 33.80 -21.53 -3.39
CA LEU A 195 32.48 -21.44 -2.77
C LEU A 195 31.39 -21.93 -3.73
N ILE A 196 31.44 -21.50 -4.98
CA ILE A 196 30.46 -21.89 -6.02
C ILE A 196 30.55 -23.39 -6.31
N ASP A 197 31.77 -23.93 -6.43
CA ASP A 197 32.02 -25.34 -6.74
C ASP A 197 31.29 -26.31 -5.77
N LYS A 198 31.03 -25.89 -4.52
CA LYS A 198 30.32 -26.69 -3.52
C LYS A 198 28.87 -27.02 -3.90
N PHE A 199 28.15 -26.08 -4.52
CA PHE A 199 26.71 -26.22 -4.76
C PHE A 199 26.30 -26.09 -6.23
N MET A 200 27.22 -25.69 -7.11
CA MET A 200 26.96 -25.39 -8.52
C MET A 200 26.10 -26.45 -9.21
N HIS A 201 26.54 -27.71 -9.15
CA HIS A 201 25.85 -28.80 -9.84
C HIS A 201 24.43 -29.00 -9.33
N LYS A 202 24.24 -28.95 -8.00
CA LYS A 202 22.94 -29.18 -7.37
C LYS A 202 21.97 -28.05 -7.65
N ILE A 203 22.40 -26.79 -7.55
CA ILE A 203 21.55 -25.64 -7.89
C ILE A 203 21.14 -25.69 -9.36
N LEU A 204 22.07 -25.97 -10.27
CA LEU A 204 21.77 -26.01 -11.70
C LEU A 204 20.80 -27.15 -12.05
N GLU A 205 20.91 -28.30 -11.37
CA GLU A 205 19.96 -29.41 -11.49
C GLU A 205 18.57 -28.99 -11.02
N GLU A 206 18.44 -28.49 -9.78
CA GLU A 206 17.13 -28.12 -9.24
C GLU A 206 16.48 -26.94 -9.98
N ALA A 207 17.27 -25.96 -10.42
CA ALA A 207 16.75 -24.88 -11.26
C ALA A 207 16.23 -25.41 -12.59
N SER A 208 16.84 -26.47 -13.15
CA SER A 208 16.33 -27.12 -14.36
C SER A 208 14.99 -27.80 -14.09
N ASN A 209 14.87 -28.49 -12.96
CA ASN A 209 13.62 -29.14 -12.55
C ASN A 209 12.50 -28.10 -12.39
N VAL A 210 12.77 -27.00 -11.67
CA VAL A 210 11.79 -25.93 -11.42
C VAL A 210 11.36 -25.20 -12.70
N VAL A 211 12.29 -24.96 -13.64
CA VAL A 211 11.92 -24.34 -14.94
C VAL A 211 11.06 -25.27 -15.78
N LEU A 212 11.32 -26.59 -15.78
CA LEU A 212 10.59 -27.55 -16.59
C LEU A 212 9.18 -27.84 -16.03
N ASP A 213 9.00 -27.82 -14.71
CA ASP A 213 7.70 -28.03 -14.06
C ASP A 213 7.42 -26.94 -12.99
N PRO A 214 7.11 -25.70 -13.41
CA PRO A 214 6.94 -24.60 -12.48
C PRO A 214 5.57 -24.63 -11.81
N TYR A 215 5.56 -24.54 -10.47
CA TYR A 215 4.33 -24.39 -9.69
C TYR A 215 3.81 -22.94 -9.69
N ARG A 216 4.69 -21.96 -9.50
CA ARG A 216 4.37 -20.52 -9.48
C ARG A 216 5.22 -19.74 -10.49
N VAL A 217 4.70 -18.61 -10.98
CA VAL A 217 5.45 -17.69 -11.87
C VAL A 217 6.76 -17.25 -11.24
N GLY A 218 6.71 -16.91 -9.94
CA GLY A 218 7.89 -16.48 -9.19
C GLY A 218 9.00 -17.53 -9.15
N ASP A 219 8.66 -18.81 -9.00
CA ASP A 219 9.63 -19.91 -8.94
C ASP A 219 10.30 -20.11 -10.30
N TRP A 220 9.51 -20.05 -11.39
CA TRP A 220 10.01 -20.12 -12.76
C TRP A 220 10.99 -18.98 -13.06
N SER A 221 10.61 -17.74 -12.74
CA SER A 221 11.47 -16.57 -12.93
C SER A 221 12.74 -16.67 -12.09
N LEU A 222 12.62 -17.10 -10.83
CA LEU A 222 13.74 -17.25 -9.90
C LEU A 222 14.78 -18.27 -10.38
N ALA A 223 14.32 -19.39 -10.95
CA ALA A 223 15.21 -20.39 -11.52
C ALA A 223 15.93 -19.87 -12.79
N LEU A 224 15.26 -19.07 -13.62
CA LEU A 224 15.89 -18.36 -14.73
C LEU A 224 16.96 -17.35 -14.25
N GLN A 225 16.64 -16.54 -13.24
CA GLN A 225 17.58 -15.60 -12.60
C GLN A 225 18.80 -16.34 -12.05
N THR A 226 18.60 -17.52 -11.48
CA THR A 226 19.67 -18.39 -10.95
C THR A 226 20.64 -18.83 -12.04
N PHE A 227 20.15 -19.24 -13.22
CA PHE A 227 21.04 -19.59 -14.33
C PHE A 227 21.89 -18.40 -14.79
N VAL A 228 21.28 -17.23 -14.90
CA VAL A 228 21.99 -16.00 -15.32
C VAL A 228 23.03 -15.61 -14.28
N LYS A 229 22.67 -15.57 -12.99
CA LYS A 229 23.61 -15.25 -11.92
C LYS A 229 24.76 -16.26 -11.85
N MET A 230 24.48 -17.55 -12.06
CA MET A 230 25.52 -18.60 -12.11
C MET A 230 26.50 -18.38 -13.26
N TRP A 231 26.00 -18.07 -14.48
CA TRP A 231 26.85 -17.73 -15.61
C TRP A 231 27.82 -16.59 -15.27
N ILE A 232 27.28 -15.49 -14.75
CA ILE A 232 28.03 -14.28 -14.42
C ILE A 232 29.09 -14.58 -13.36
N GLN A 233 28.70 -15.26 -12.28
CA GLN A 233 29.60 -15.60 -11.18
C GLN A 233 30.75 -16.51 -11.66
N LEU A 234 30.47 -17.56 -12.42
CA LEU A 234 31.49 -18.46 -12.95
C LEU A 234 32.47 -17.75 -13.89
N LEU A 235 31.97 -16.85 -14.76
CA LEU A 235 32.82 -16.07 -15.64
C LEU A 235 33.75 -15.14 -14.84
N SER A 236 33.22 -14.48 -13.81
CA SER A 236 33.99 -13.62 -12.90
C SER A 236 35.07 -14.38 -12.12
N THR A 237 34.91 -15.69 -11.90
CA THR A 237 35.95 -16.54 -11.29
C THR A 237 37.05 -16.98 -12.25
N GLY A 238 37.00 -16.57 -13.51
CA GLY A 238 37.98 -16.94 -14.53
C GLY A 238 37.76 -18.32 -15.15
N MET A 239 36.54 -18.88 -15.06
CA MET A 239 36.20 -20.11 -15.80
C MET A 239 36.31 -19.84 -17.30
N ARG A 240 36.97 -20.74 -18.04
CA ARG A 240 37.09 -20.63 -19.50
C ARG A 240 35.71 -20.57 -20.15
N PHE A 241 35.52 -19.57 -21.01
CA PHE A 241 34.25 -19.30 -21.67
C PHE A 241 33.70 -20.52 -22.42
N GLU A 242 34.54 -21.32 -23.07
CA GLU A 242 34.11 -22.50 -23.83
C GLU A 242 33.53 -23.59 -22.92
N LEU A 243 34.13 -23.80 -21.74
CA LEU A 243 33.63 -24.77 -20.76
C LEU A 243 32.30 -24.31 -20.17
N LEU A 244 32.21 -23.02 -19.82
CA LEU A 244 31.00 -22.42 -19.29
C LEU A 244 29.85 -22.48 -20.30
N LYS A 245 30.15 -22.19 -21.58
CA LYS A 245 29.21 -22.31 -22.68
C LYS A 245 28.67 -23.73 -22.81
N ALA A 246 29.54 -24.74 -22.78
CA ALA A 246 29.13 -26.15 -22.86
C ALA A 246 28.25 -26.56 -21.66
N LEU A 247 28.60 -26.13 -20.45
CA LEU A 247 27.82 -26.41 -19.24
C LEU A 247 26.41 -25.79 -19.31
N MET A 248 26.31 -24.57 -19.81
CA MET A 248 25.09 -23.77 -19.77
C MET A 248 24.20 -23.95 -21.01
N GLU A 249 24.71 -24.50 -22.11
CA GLU A 249 23.93 -24.81 -23.32
C GLU A 249 22.76 -25.76 -23.04
N ILE A 250 22.97 -26.76 -22.20
CA ILE A 250 21.92 -27.68 -21.73
C ILE A 250 20.83 -26.89 -21.00
N ARG A 251 21.22 -25.91 -20.17
CA ARG A 251 20.29 -25.08 -19.38
C ARG A 251 19.50 -24.11 -20.25
N VAL A 252 20.13 -23.50 -21.25
CA VAL A 252 19.43 -22.70 -22.27
C VAL A 252 18.35 -23.56 -22.95
N SER A 253 18.67 -24.82 -23.26
CA SER A 253 17.72 -25.72 -23.91
C SER A 253 16.54 -26.07 -22.98
N SER A 254 16.79 -26.31 -21.70
CA SER A 254 15.72 -26.50 -20.68
C SER A 254 14.78 -25.30 -20.61
N VAL A 255 15.33 -24.07 -20.58
CA VAL A 255 14.50 -22.84 -20.54
C VAL A 255 13.68 -22.69 -21.82
N VAL A 256 14.30 -22.87 -22.99
CA VAL A 256 13.60 -22.76 -24.29
C VAL A 256 12.45 -23.77 -24.38
N ASN A 257 12.68 -25.02 -23.98
CA ASN A 257 11.64 -26.05 -23.97
C ASN A 257 10.49 -25.67 -23.04
N SER A 258 10.80 -25.17 -21.84
CA SER A 258 9.79 -24.68 -20.88
C SER A 258 8.97 -23.53 -21.45
N VAL A 259 9.61 -22.56 -22.11
CA VAL A 259 8.93 -21.43 -22.76
C VAL A 259 7.96 -21.93 -23.85
N ILE A 260 8.42 -22.84 -24.72
CA ILE A 260 7.58 -23.44 -25.76
C ILE A 260 6.40 -24.21 -25.15
N GLU A 261 6.65 -24.98 -24.09
CA GLU A 261 5.63 -25.76 -23.41
C GLU A 261 4.56 -24.88 -22.74
N LEU A 262 4.97 -23.79 -22.08
CA LEU A 262 4.05 -22.81 -21.49
C LEU A 262 3.15 -22.18 -22.56
N VAL A 263 3.69 -21.81 -23.71
CA VAL A 263 2.90 -21.29 -24.84
C VAL A 263 1.95 -22.36 -25.40
N ASN A 264 2.43 -23.59 -25.58
CA ASN A 264 1.60 -24.70 -26.06
C ASN A 264 0.47 -25.07 -25.08
N LYS A 265 0.67 -24.83 -23.78
CA LYS A 265 -0.34 -25.01 -22.72
C LYS A 265 -1.24 -23.78 -22.53
N GLU A 266 -1.19 -22.80 -23.43
CA GLU A 266 -1.96 -21.54 -23.36
C GLU A 266 -1.69 -20.72 -22.08
N LYS A 267 -0.51 -20.89 -21.47
CA LYS A 267 -0.07 -20.16 -20.26
C LYS A 267 0.84 -18.98 -20.61
N GLU A 268 0.47 -18.21 -21.63
CA GLU A 268 1.32 -17.09 -22.09
C GLU A 268 1.40 -15.94 -21.07
N GLU A 269 0.31 -15.62 -20.37
CA GLU A 269 0.34 -14.59 -19.31
C GLU A 269 1.31 -14.95 -18.17
N PHE A 270 1.35 -16.23 -17.80
CA PHE A 270 2.32 -16.77 -16.82
C PHE A 270 3.76 -16.52 -17.28
N LEU A 271 4.04 -16.83 -18.56
CA LEU A 271 5.36 -16.62 -19.17
C LEU A 271 5.73 -15.13 -19.22
N VAL A 272 4.82 -14.27 -19.66
CA VAL A 272 5.04 -12.82 -19.75
C VAL A 272 5.36 -12.25 -18.38
N GLN A 273 4.58 -12.58 -17.36
CA GLN A 273 4.83 -12.14 -15.98
C GLN A 273 6.19 -12.63 -15.47
N GLY A 274 6.55 -13.88 -15.76
CA GLY A 274 7.84 -14.44 -15.36
C GLY A 274 9.04 -13.74 -16.03
N LEU A 275 8.89 -13.38 -17.31
CA LEU A 275 9.89 -12.62 -18.08
C LEU A 275 9.98 -11.16 -17.62
N GLU A 276 8.88 -10.53 -17.23
CA GLU A 276 8.90 -9.19 -16.61
C GLU A 276 9.64 -9.19 -15.28
N ASP A 277 9.40 -10.18 -14.43
CA ASP A 277 10.10 -10.30 -13.15
C ASP A 277 11.60 -10.56 -13.36
N PHE A 278 11.95 -11.35 -14.39
CA PHE A 278 13.33 -11.56 -14.79
C PHE A 278 13.99 -10.29 -15.32
N GLU A 279 13.31 -9.52 -16.18
CA GLU A 279 13.81 -8.27 -16.75
C GLU A 279 14.17 -7.26 -15.65
N ARG A 280 13.27 -7.08 -14.67
CA ARG A 280 13.51 -6.19 -13.52
C ARG A 280 14.73 -6.61 -12.72
N PHE A 281 14.85 -7.91 -12.42
CA PHE A 281 16.03 -8.45 -11.72
C PHE A 281 17.30 -8.17 -12.52
N PHE A 282 17.32 -8.55 -13.80
CA PHE A 282 18.51 -8.49 -14.64
C PHE A 282 18.97 -7.04 -14.84
N SER A 283 18.04 -6.12 -15.11
CA SER A 283 18.33 -4.68 -15.22
C SER A 283 18.96 -4.12 -13.95
N ARG A 284 18.39 -4.41 -12.78
CA ARG A 284 18.92 -3.97 -11.48
C ARG A 284 20.33 -4.51 -11.21
N ASP A 285 20.50 -5.82 -11.37
CA ASP A 285 21.75 -6.52 -11.08
C ASP A 285 22.87 -6.09 -12.06
N MET A 286 22.51 -5.89 -13.33
CA MET A 286 23.41 -5.35 -14.36
C MET A 286 23.86 -3.92 -14.05
N ASN A 287 22.96 -3.05 -13.59
CA ASN A 287 23.30 -1.68 -13.22
C ASN A 287 24.21 -1.63 -11.99
N LEU A 288 24.04 -2.57 -11.04
CA LEU A 288 24.83 -2.61 -9.82
C LEU A 288 26.27 -3.11 -10.05
N TYR A 289 26.45 -4.10 -10.93
CA TYR A 289 27.75 -4.75 -11.16
C TYR A 289 28.39 -4.41 -12.50
N HIS A 290 27.74 -3.57 -13.32
CA HIS A 290 28.23 -3.11 -14.62
C HIS A 290 28.67 -4.27 -15.54
N TYR A 291 27.72 -5.15 -15.87
CA TYR A 291 28.05 -6.36 -16.62
C TYR A 291 28.68 -6.08 -17.98
N ALA A 292 29.72 -6.84 -18.30
CA ALA A 292 30.38 -6.81 -19.60
C ALA A 292 29.60 -7.64 -20.64
N LYS A 293 29.92 -7.42 -21.92
CA LYS A 293 29.23 -8.05 -23.05
C LYS A 293 29.26 -9.59 -23.02
N ASP A 294 30.35 -10.17 -22.55
CA ASP A 294 30.55 -11.61 -22.35
C ASP A 294 29.73 -12.16 -21.17
N GLN A 295 29.58 -11.39 -20.09
CA GLN A 295 28.67 -11.72 -18.98
C GLN A 295 27.20 -11.73 -19.42
N CYS A 296 26.83 -10.91 -20.40
CA CYS A 296 25.47 -10.90 -20.98
C CYS A 296 25.26 -11.94 -22.10
N TYR A 297 26.25 -12.78 -22.42
CA TYR A 297 26.16 -13.76 -23.51
C TYR A 297 25.05 -14.78 -23.29
N PHE A 298 24.89 -15.30 -22.07
CA PHE A 298 23.84 -16.27 -21.76
C PHE A 298 22.45 -15.70 -22.05
N VAL A 299 22.17 -14.47 -21.59
CA VAL A 299 20.90 -13.77 -21.82
C VAL A 299 20.70 -13.53 -23.31
N SER A 300 21.74 -13.10 -24.03
CA SER A 300 21.68 -12.94 -25.49
C SER A 300 21.30 -14.24 -26.21
N ALA A 301 21.97 -15.34 -25.86
CA ALA A 301 21.74 -16.65 -26.47
C ALA A 301 20.32 -17.18 -26.18
N LEU A 302 19.81 -16.95 -24.97
CA LEU A 302 18.45 -17.30 -24.60
C LEU A 302 17.42 -16.48 -25.39
N VAL A 303 17.53 -15.15 -25.36
CA VAL A 303 16.60 -14.21 -25.99
C VAL A 303 16.48 -14.48 -27.49
N ILE A 304 17.60 -14.77 -28.19
CA ILE A 304 17.59 -15.13 -29.61
C ILE A 304 16.76 -16.39 -29.88
N LYS A 305 16.85 -17.41 -29.00
CA LYS A 305 16.11 -18.67 -29.18
C LYS A 305 14.61 -18.53 -28.88
N ILE A 306 14.20 -17.58 -28.05
CA ILE A 306 12.79 -17.38 -27.67
C ILE A 306 12.11 -16.21 -28.41
N GLU A 307 12.84 -15.41 -29.20
CA GLU A 307 12.31 -14.26 -29.95
C GLU A 307 11.14 -14.59 -30.89
N GLY A 308 11.09 -15.82 -31.40
CA GLY A 308 10.01 -16.30 -32.28
C GLY A 308 8.83 -16.97 -31.57
N VAL A 309 8.86 -17.12 -30.24
CA VAL A 309 7.91 -17.93 -29.48
C VAL A 309 6.83 -17.06 -28.82
N GLY A 310 5.57 -17.51 -28.83
CA GLY A 310 4.43 -16.77 -28.28
C GLY A 310 3.84 -15.70 -29.20
N THR A 311 2.89 -14.92 -28.68
CA THR A 311 2.22 -13.82 -29.40
C THR A 311 3.02 -12.51 -29.30
N HIS A 312 2.37 -11.39 -29.64
CA HIS A 312 2.96 -10.06 -29.53
C HIS A 312 3.42 -9.73 -28.09
N LEU A 313 2.72 -10.22 -27.06
CA LEU A 313 3.04 -9.91 -25.66
C LEU A 313 4.40 -10.48 -25.26
N THR A 314 4.64 -11.78 -25.50
CA THR A 314 5.96 -12.39 -25.27
C THR A 314 7.05 -11.69 -26.09
N LYS A 315 6.78 -11.41 -27.36
CA LYS A 315 7.75 -10.73 -28.24
C LYS A 315 8.15 -9.35 -27.72
N GLU A 316 7.21 -8.60 -27.16
CA GLU A 316 7.49 -7.27 -26.60
C GLU A 316 8.44 -7.33 -25.40
N ILE A 317 8.20 -8.22 -24.44
CA ILE A 317 9.07 -8.34 -23.26
C ILE A 317 10.45 -8.91 -23.64
N VAL A 318 10.51 -9.89 -24.54
CA VAL A 318 11.77 -10.43 -25.06
C VAL A 318 12.57 -9.34 -25.78
N ARG A 319 11.92 -8.45 -26.53
CA ARG A 319 12.56 -7.28 -27.15
C ARG A 319 13.12 -6.30 -26.11
N LYS A 320 12.40 -6.04 -25.01
CA LYS A 320 12.90 -5.19 -23.90
C LYS A 320 14.17 -5.79 -23.28
N ILE A 321 14.17 -7.09 -22.99
CA ILE A 321 15.34 -7.79 -22.46
C ILE A 321 16.51 -7.74 -23.46
N LYS A 322 16.22 -7.93 -24.76
CA LYS A 322 17.23 -7.83 -25.83
C LYS A 322 17.90 -6.46 -25.84
N MET A 323 17.10 -5.39 -25.71
CA MET A 323 17.60 -4.01 -25.68
C MET A 323 18.60 -3.78 -24.54
N LEU A 324 18.34 -4.31 -23.34
CA LEU A 324 19.25 -4.18 -22.19
C LEU A 324 20.66 -4.68 -22.51
N VAL A 325 20.76 -5.75 -23.31
CA VAL A 325 22.05 -6.36 -23.65
C VAL A 325 22.71 -5.68 -24.86
N THR A 326 21.92 -5.12 -25.78
CA THR A 326 22.43 -4.48 -27.01
C THR A 326 22.81 -3.00 -26.85
N GLU A 327 22.21 -2.28 -25.90
CA GLU A 327 22.43 -0.83 -25.67
C GLU A 327 23.55 -0.51 -24.66
N LEU A 328 24.46 -1.47 -24.40
CA LEU A 328 25.55 -1.35 -23.42
C LEU A 328 26.48 -0.12 -23.61
N ASP A 329 26.40 0.56 -24.77
CA ASP A 329 27.20 1.73 -25.13
C ASP A 329 26.55 3.09 -24.77
N ASN A 330 25.35 3.13 -24.17
CA ASN A 330 24.65 4.39 -23.84
C ASN A 330 24.51 4.61 -22.31
N PRO A 331 25.25 5.54 -21.69
CA PRO A 331 25.30 5.72 -20.23
C PRO A 331 24.08 6.44 -19.62
N ALA A 332 22.92 6.45 -20.29
CA ALA A 332 21.75 7.23 -19.90
C ALA A 332 20.64 6.42 -19.20
N ILE A 333 20.95 5.26 -18.63
CA ILE A 333 20.02 4.57 -17.73
C ILE A 333 20.23 5.14 -16.33
N LYS A 334 19.35 6.06 -15.93
CA LYS A 334 19.34 6.60 -14.56
C LYS A 334 19.19 5.43 -13.57
N PRO A 335 19.95 5.40 -12.46
CA PRO A 335 19.68 4.45 -11.38
C PRO A 335 18.24 4.65 -10.92
N GLN A 336 17.41 3.61 -11.07
CA GLN A 336 16.11 3.57 -10.42
C GLN A 336 16.35 3.47 -8.91
N ASP A 337 15.68 4.35 -8.18
CA ASP A 337 15.82 4.54 -6.74
C ASP A 337 15.53 3.22 -5.99
N ASP A 338 16.57 2.60 -5.40
CA ASP A 338 16.49 1.32 -4.68
C ASP A 338 15.45 1.36 -3.54
N LEU A 339 15.19 2.55 -2.99
CA LEU A 339 14.14 2.77 -1.97
C LEU A 339 12.74 2.43 -2.51
N LYS A 340 12.48 2.70 -3.80
CA LYS A 340 11.18 2.47 -4.43
C LYS A 340 10.93 0.99 -4.70
N ASN A 341 11.99 0.22 -4.97
CA ASN A 341 11.88 -1.23 -5.19
C ASN A 341 11.64 -2.02 -3.91
N CYS A 342 12.34 -1.70 -2.80
CA CYS A 342 12.04 -2.30 -1.48
C CYS A 342 10.61 -1.99 -1.04
N ARG A 343 10.15 -0.77 -1.35
CA ARG A 343 8.80 -0.28 -1.09
C ARG A 343 7.74 -1.12 -1.82
N GLU A 344 7.96 -1.45 -3.09
CA GLU A 344 7.04 -2.25 -3.91
C GLU A 344 7.07 -3.77 -3.61
N GLU A 345 8.22 -4.30 -3.15
CA GLU A 345 8.31 -5.70 -2.69
C GLU A 345 7.52 -5.93 -1.40
N PHE A 346 7.58 -4.99 -0.44
CA PHE A 346 6.78 -5.03 0.79
C PHE A 346 5.29 -5.03 0.47
N ASP A 347 4.84 -4.09 -0.37
CA ASP A 347 3.42 -3.98 -0.72
C ASP A 347 2.91 -5.27 -1.36
N ARG A 348 3.71 -5.89 -2.25
CA ARG A 348 3.36 -7.18 -2.87
C ARG A 348 3.29 -8.31 -1.86
N GLY A 349 4.33 -8.49 -1.03
CA GLY A 349 4.36 -9.58 -0.04
C GLY A 349 3.27 -9.45 1.02
N TRP A 350 3.02 -8.22 1.49
CA TRP A 350 1.95 -7.94 2.44
C TRP A 350 0.57 -8.16 1.80
N TYR A 351 0.36 -7.68 0.58
CA TYR A 351 -0.89 -7.89 -0.13
C TYR A 351 -1.17 -9.39 -0.40
N ASP A 352 -0.14 -10.18 -0.73
CA ASP A 352 -0.27 -11.62 -0.91
C ASP A 352 -0.61 -12.36 0.40
N HIS A 353 -0.06 -11.92 1.54
CA HIS A 353 -0.48 -12.43 2.85
C HIS A 353 -1.96 -12.13 3.13
N LEU A 354 -2.42 -10.91 2.84
CA LEU A 354 -3.81 -10.52 3.04
C LEU A 354 -4.79 -11.25 2.09
N LYS A 355 -4.34 -11.78 0.95
CA LYS A 355 -5.20 -12.54 0.03
C LYS A 355 -5.72 -13.84 0.64
N SER A 356 -4.97 -14.46 1.56
CA SER A 356 -5.35 -15.73 2.18
C SER A 356 -6.28 -15.58 3.39
N LEU A 357 -6.61 -14.35 3.79
CA LEU A 357 -7.41 -14.04 4.98
C LEU A 357 -8.85 -13.67 4.61
N SER A 358 -9.78 -13.89 5.54
CA SER A 358 -11.18 -13.44 5.41
C SER A 358 -11.32 -11.92 5.50
N SER A 359 -12.47 -11.38 5.10
CA SER A 359 -12.70 -9.93 5.18
C SER A 359 -12.67 -9.44 6.63
N LEU A 360 -13.15 -10.25 7.57
CA LEU A 360 -13.10 -10.00 9.00
C LEU A 360 -11.67 -10.00 9.54
N GLU A 361 -10.85 -10.98 9.16
CA GLU A 361 -9.45 -11.03 9.57
C GLU A 361 -8.65 -9.83 9.05
N VAL A 362 -8.86 -9.45 7.78
CA VAL A 362 -8.21 -8.27 7.19
C VAL A 362 -8.72 -6.98 7.86
N LEU A 363 -10.00 -6.89 8.23
CA LEU A 363 -10.51 -5.73 8.97
C LEU A 363 -9.94 -5.66 10.40
N LYS A 364 -9.77 -6.79 11.09
CA LYS A 364 -9.07 -6.85 12.39
C LYS A 364 -7.63 -6.36 12.27
N ILE A 365 -6.94 -6.67 11.16
CA ILE A 365 -5.62 -6.12 10.84
C ILE A 365 -5.70 -4.59 10.67
N PHE A 366 -6.68 -4.07 9.92
CA PHE A 366 -6.85 -2.61 9.79
C PHE A 366 -7.18 -1.91 11.13
N ALA A 367 -8.01 -2.53 11.97
CA ALA A 367 -8.40 -2.02 13.28
C ALA A 367 -7.27 -2.11 14.32
N SER A 368 -6.19 -2.83 14.02
CA SER A 368 -5.06 -2.99 14.93
C SER A 368 -4.29 -1.68 15.09
N THR A 369 -4.08 -1.29 16.34
CA THR A 369 -3.22 -0.15 16.72
C THR A 369 -1.73 -0.50 16.69
N GLU A 370 -1.40 -1.77 16.45
CA GLU A 370 -0.04 -2.33 16.43
C GLU A 370 0.61 -2.34 15.04
N LEU A 371 -0.03 -1.74 14.04
CA LEU A 371 0.42 -1.72 12.65
C LEU A 371 0.61 -0.30 12.12
N GLU A 372 1.60 -0.13 11.24
CA GLU A 372 1.84 1.15 10.57
C GLU A 372 0.71 1.53 9.62
N ASP A 373 0.51 2.84 9.42
CA ASP A 373 -0.53 3.40 8.56
C ASP A 373 -0.51 2.81 7.14
N ARG A 374 0.67 2.42 6.65
CA ARG A 374 0.79 1.83 5.31
C ARG A 374 0.25 0.39 5.24
N SER A 375 0.62 -0.47 6.18
CA SER A 375 0.07 -1.82 6.28
C SER A 375 -1.45 -1.79 6.48
N ARG A 376 -1.92 -0.85 7.31
CA ARG A 376 -3.34 -0.57 7.53
C ARG A 376 -4.01 -0.05 6.25
N GLU A 377 -3.36 0.83 5.51
CA GLU A 377 -3.87 1.34 4.23
C GLU A 377 -4.01 0.23 3.18
N ILE A 378 -3.05 -0.69 3.10
CA ILE A 378 -3.13 -1.86 2.20
C ILE A 378 -4.26 -2.79 2.67
N ALA A 379 -4.40 -3.01 3.98
CA ALA A 379 -5.46 -3.82 4.56
C ALA A 379 -6.86 -3.25 4.25
N ILE A 380 -7.13 -1.98 4.53
CA ILE A 380 -8.45 -1.38 4.25
C ILE A 380 -8.77 -1.34 2.75
N ARG A 381 -7.76 -1.14 1.89
CA ARG A 381 -7.94 -1.25 0.43
C ARG A 381 -8.25 -2.69 0.00
N ARG A 382 -7.71 -3.70 0.67
CA ARG A 382 -8.05 -5.10 0.42
C ARG A 382 -9.47 -5.42 0.87
N VAL A 383 -9.89 -4.98 2.06
CA VAL A 383 -11.30 -5.10 2.51
C VAL A 383 -12.24 -4.45 1.49
N ASN A 384 -11.91 -3.24 1.03
CA ASN A 384 -12.67 -2.52 0.01
C ASN A 384 -12.82 -3.33 -1.29
N ALA A 385 -11.74 -3.97 -1.75
CA ALA A 385 -11.77 -4.83 -2.93
C ALA A 385 -12.65 -6.08 -2.72
N LEU A 386 -12.50 -6.76 -1.57
CA LEU A 386 -13.29 -7.95 -1.23
C LEU A 386 -14.80 -7.66 -1.18
N LEU A 387 -15.19 -6.60 -0.48
CA LEU A 387 -16.60 -6.20 -0.38
C LEU A 387 -17.16 -5.67 -1.71
N SER A 388 -16.34 -4.97 -2.50
CA SER A 388 -16.75 -4.55 -3.85
C SER A 388 -16.99 -5.73 -4.79
N ASP A 389 -16.13 -6.76 -4.72
CA ASP A 389 -16.33 -8.01 -5.48
C ASP A 389 -17.56 -8.79 -4.98
N HIS A 390 -17.88 -8.68 -3.68
CA HIS A 390 -19.10 -9.24 -3.11
C HIS A 390 -20.38 -8.60 -3.66
N ILE A 391 -20.48 -7.27 -3.61
CA ILE A 391 -21.62 -6.54 -4.19
C ILE A 391 -21.73 -6.79 -5.70
N SER A 392 -20.60 -6.96 -6.39
CA SER A 392 -20.55 -7.32 -7.82
C SER A 392 -20.85 -8.81 -8.10
N LYS A 393 -21.23 -9.59 -7.08
CA LYS A 393 -21.53 -11.04 -7.13
C LYS A 393 -20.38 -11.91 -7.67
N LYS A 394 -19.15 -11.43 -7.60
CA LYS A 394 -17.94 -12.19 -7.98
C LYS A 394 -17.45 -13.10 -6.86
N VAL A 395 -17.68 -12.70 -5.62
CA VAL A 395 -17.31 -13.44 -4.40
C VAL A 395 -18.52 -13.47 -3.48
N ASN A 396 -18.75 -14.57 -2.77
CA ASN A 396 -19.79 -14.63 -1.75
C ASN A 396 -19.15 -14.53 -0.36
N ILE A 397 -19.56 -13.55 0.43
CA ILE A 397 -19.16 -13.37 1.84
C ILE A 397 -20.38 -13.73 2.67
N ASP A 398 -20.20 -14.52 3.72
CA ASP A 398 -21.28 -14.95 4.58
C ASP A 398 -21.91 -13.75 5.32
N ILE A 399 -23.23 -13.75 5.47
CA ILE A 399 -23.95 -12.73 6.23
C ILE A 399 -23.51 -12.72 7.71
N ALA A 400 -23.16 -13.87 8.28
CA ALA A 400 -22.61 -13.92 9.62
C ALA A 400 -21.31 -13.09 9.73
N GLU A 401 -20.44 -13.16 8.70
CA GLU A 401 -19.22 -12.38 8.64
C GLU A 401 -19.53 -10.87 8.52
N MET A 402 -20.51 -10.48 7.70
CA MET A 402 -20.94 -9.07 7.58
C MET A 402 -21.45 -8.47 8.90
N ARG A 403 -22.21 -9.25 9.68
CA ARG A 403 -22.66 -8.85 11.02
C ARG A 403 -21.48 -8.68 11.98
N GLU A 404 -20.43 -9.49 11.85
CA GLU A 404 -19.20 -9.33 12.64
C GLU A 404 -18.34 -8.14 12.21
N LEU A 405 -18.40 -7.72 10.94
CA LEU A 405 -17.69 -6.53 10.45
C LEU A 405 -18.25 -5.24 11.03
N GLN A 406 -19.57 -5.13 11.22
CA GLN A 406 -20.24 -3.91 11.68
C GLN A 406 -19.61 -3.28 12.94
N PRO A 407 -19.51 -3.97 14.10
CA PRO A 407 -18.98 -3.36 15.32
C PRO A 407 -17.52 -2.94 15.17
N LEU A 408 -16.71 -3.69 14.42
CA LEU A 408 -15.32 -3.33 14.13
C LEU A 408 -15.22 -2.08 13.26
N LEU A 409 -16.09 -1.93 12.26
CA LEU A 409 -16.16 -0.72 11.45
C LEU A 409 -16.56 0.49 12.28
N MET A 410 -17.53 0.35 13.18
CA MET A 410 -17.95 1.43 14.07
C MET A 410 -16.84 1.85 15.02
N SER A 411 -16.06 0.89 15.53
CA SER A 411 -14.84 1.17 16.30
C SER A 411 -13.82 1.96 15.46
N CYS A 412 -13.54 1.52 14.24
CA CYS A 412 -12.62 2.20 13.33
C CYS A 412 -13.09 3.62 12.97
N LEU A 413 -14.40 3.83 12.80
CA LEU A 413 -14.95 5.17 12.53
C LEU A 413 -14.75 6.15 13.69
N LYS A 414 -14.74 5.65 14.93
CA LYS A 414 -14.52 6.43 16.15
C LYS A 414 -13.04 6.61 16.50
N GLU A 415 -12.13 5.90 15.83
CA GLU A 415 -10.70 6.02 16.07
C GLU A 415 -10.18 7.42 15.71
N GLU A 416 -9.35 7.98 16.60
CA GLU A 416 -8.65 9.24 16.40
C GLU A 416 -7.35 9.05 15.61
N GLY A 417 -7.06 10.00 14.70
CA GLY A 417 -5.79 10.02 13.98
C GLY A 417 -5.68 9.08 12.78
N ILE A 418 -6.79 8.55 12.25
CA ILE A 418 -6.81 7.87 10.94
C ILE A 418 -6.47 8.90 9.84
N SER A 419 -5.58 8.53 8.91
CA SER A 419 -5.24 9.39 7.77
C SER A 419 -6.45 9.64 6.86
N TYR A 420 -6.52 10.80 6.22
CA TYR A 420 -7.63 11.14 5.33
C TYR A 420 -7.80 10.12 4.18
N SER A 421 -6.71 9.56 3.65
CA SER A 421 -6.78 8.54 2.59
C SER A 421 -7.41 7.24 3.09
N MET A 422 -7.02 6.76 4.28
CA MET A 422 -7.61 5.57 4.89
C MET A 422 -9.07 5.79 5.25
N PHE A 423 -9.41 6.93 5.83
CA PHE A 423 -10.79 7.27 6.17
C PHE A 423 -11.69 7.32 4.93
N LYS A 424 -11.16 7.80 3.80
CA LYS A 424 -11.88 7.82 2.52
C LYS A 424 -12.27 6.41 2.08
N VAL A 425 -11.35 5.46 2.18
CA VAL A 425 -11.59 4.04 1.84
C VAL A 425 -12.50 3.39 2.87
N LEU A 426 -12.33 3.69 4.16
CA LEU A 426 -13.20 3.20 5.24
C LEU A 426 -14.66 3.58 5.00
N GLY A 427 -14.96 4.79 4.54
CA GLY A 427 -16.33 5.18 4.16
C GLY A 427 -16.93 4.34 3.04
N GLN A 428 -16.12 3.90 2.07
CA GLN A 428 -16.57 2.99 1.00
C GLN A 428 -16.87 1.60 1.54
N VAL A 429 -16.00 1.09 2.42
CA VAL A 429 -16.19 -0.19 3.13
C VAL A 429 -17.49 -0.17 3.95
N VAL A 430 -17.73 0.92 4.69
CA VAL A 430 -18.97 1.13 5.45
C VAL A 430 -20.19 1.12 4.53
N ASN A 431 -20.13 1.77 3.36
CA ASN A 431 -21.23 1.72 2.39
C ASN A 431 -21.53 0.30 1.93
N TYR A 432 -20.55 -0.55 1.67
CA TYR A 432 -20.81 -1.92 1.21
C TYR A 432 -21.47 -2.78 2.30
N VAL A 433 -20.99 -2.69 3.54
CA VAL A 433 -21.62 -3.40 4.65
C VAL A 433 -23.02 -2.85 4.93
N ALA A 434 -23.20 -1.52 4.93
CA ALA A 434 -24.52 -0.92 5.08
C ALA A 434 -25.48 -1.30 3.95
N TYR A 435 -25.00 -1.39 2.71
CA TYR A 435 -25.79 -1.84 1.57
C TYR A 435 -26.30 -3.26 1.79
N GLU A 436 -25.42 -4.18 2.18
CA GLU A 436 -25.80 -5.58 2.42
C GLU A 436 -26.87 -5.68 3.51
N MET A 437 -26.65 -4.98 4.61
CA MET A 437 -27.51 -5.05 5.79
C MET A 437 -28.87 -4.38 5.57
N LEU A 438 -28.89 -3.16 5.01
CA LEU A 438 -30.14 -2.40 4.83
C LEU A 438 -30.94 -2.87 3.60
N VAL A 439 -30.27 -3.25 2.51
CA VAL A 439 -30.96 -3.52 1.23
C VAL A 439 -31.27 -5.00 1.06
N TYR A 440 -30.34 -5.91 1.40
CA TYR A 440 -30.56 -7.35 1.20
C TYR A 440 -31.12 -8.06 2.43
N GLN A 441 -30.79 -7.60 3.63
CA GLN A 441 -31.23 -8.23 4.87
C GLN A 441 -32.36 -7.49 5.59
N ASP A 442 -32.69 -6.27 5.17
CA ASP A 442 -33.71 -5.42 5.80
C ASP A 442 -33.41 -5.19 7.31
N GLU A 443 -32.11 -5.10 7.66
CA GLU A 443 -31.64 -4.88 9.04
C GLU A 443 -31.20 -3.43 9.26
N THR A 444 -31.79 -2.77 10.26
CA THR A 444 -31.44 -1.40 10.64
C THR A 444 -30.04 -1.31 11.27
N CYS A 445 -29.21 -0.41 10.73
CA CYS A 445 -27.85 -0.15 11.20
C CYS A 445 -27.79 0.94 12.29
N TYR A 446 -28.37 0.68 13.48
CA TYR A 446 -28.50 1.69 14.54
C TYR A 446 -27.17 2.34 14.98
N GLU A 447 -26.08 1.57 15.09
CA GLU A 447 -24.80 2.13 15.51
C GLU A 447 -24.22 3.12 14.48
N LEU A 448 -24.42 2.86 13.18
CA LEU A 448 -24.00 3.74 12.10
C LEU A 448 -24.81 5.03 12.11
N ARG A 449 -26.14 4.91 12.28
CA ARG A 449 -27.03 6.06 12.47
C ARG A 449 -26.55 6.93 13.63
N ASP A 450 -26.32 6.30 14.78
CA ASP A 450 -25.93 6.99 16.01
C ASP A 450 -24.54 7.64 15.87
N TYR A 451 -23.60 7.01 15.15
CA TYR A 451 -22.30 7.62 14.82
C TYR A 451 -22.46 8.91 14.01
N ILE A 452 -23.28 8.89 12.96
CA ILE A 452 -23.53 10.05 12.11
C ILE A 452 -24.25 11.15 12.91
N ALA A 453 -25.27 10.79 13.69
CA ALA A 453 -26.08 11.72 14.48
C ALA A 453 -25.33 12.34 15.68
N SER A 454 -24.38 11.63 16.28
CA SER A 454 -23.64 12.10 17.48
C SER A 454 -22.43 12.99 17.18
N SER A 455 -21.96 13.05 15.93
CA SER A 455 -20.69 13.66 15.54
C SER A 455 -20.73 15.18 15.37
N LYS A 456 -21.09 15.94 16.42
CA LYS A 456 -21.07 17.42 16.40
C LYS A 456 -19.67 18.01 16.24
N THR A 457 -18.66 17.42 16.88
CA THR A 457 -17.24 17.86 16.79
C THR A 457 -16.51 17.30 15.57
N GLU A 458 -17.04 16.24 14.96
CA GLU A 458 -16.47 15.57 13.78
C GLU A 458 -17.39 15.66 12.54
N PHE A 459 -18.12 16.77 12.38
CA PHE A 459 -19.10 16.95 11.30
C PHE A 459 -18.59 16.56 9.90
N ARG A 460 -17.32 16.88 9.58
CA ARG A 460 -16.71 16.51 8.29
C ARG A 460 -16.67 14.99 8.08
N ARG A 461 -16.38 14.21 9.12
CA ARG A 461 -16.36 12.74 9.05
C ARG A 461 -17.78 12.21 8.89
N ALA A 462 -18.72 12.71 9.69
CA ALA A 462 -20.12 12.28 9.64
C ALA A 462 -20.77 12.55 8.28
N VAL A 463 -20.61 13.76 7.74
CA VAL A 463 -21.13 14.13 6.43
C VAL A 463 -20.46 13.32 5.31
N TYR A 464 -19.16 13.05 5.42
CA TYR A 464 -18.48 12.20 4.45
C TYR A 464 -19.01 10.75 4.47
N ILE A 465 -19.22 10.17 5.65
CA ILE A 465 -19.80 8.82 5.77
C ILE A 465 -21.23 8.80 5.20
N PHE A 466 -22.05 9.80 5.54
CA PHE A 466 -23.39 9.95 4.97
C PHE A 466 -23.36 10.03 3.43
N GLN A 467 -22.43 10.78 2.84
CA GLN A 467 -22.25 10.84 1.39
C GLN A 467 -21.85 9.50 0.76
N CYS A 468 -21.15 8.66 1.52
CA CYS A 468 -20.76 7.34 1.03
C CYS A 468 -21.96 6.41 0.90
N LEU A 469 -23.04 6.62 1.67
CA LEU A 469 -24.26 5.81 1.63
C LEU A 469 -25.04 6.09 0.34
N THR A 470 -24.86 5.18 -0.62
CA THR A 470 -25.35 5.32 -2.00
C THR A 470 -26.60 4.51 -2.31
N MET A 471 -27.14 3.77 -1.35
CA MET A 471 -28.43 3.09 -1.43
C MET A 471 -29.58 3.99 -0.99
N ALA A 472 -30.81 3.66 -1.39
CA ALA A 472 -32.00 4.28 -0.84
C ALA A 472 -32.07 4.01 0.67
N LEU A 473 -32.24 5.05 1.48
CA LEU A 473 -32.43 4.94 2.93
C LEU A 473 -33.92 5.06 3.22
N VAL A 474 -34.64 3.94 3.13
CA VAL A 474 -36.11 3.90 3.25
C VAL A 474 -36.57 3.85 4.72
N ASP A 475 -35.64 3.61 5.65
CA ASP A 475 -35.92 3.53 7.08
C ASP A 475 -35.95 4.94 7.70
N ASP A 476 -37.15 5.41 8.03
CA ASP A 476 -37.39 6.66 8.75
C ASP A 476 -36.63 6.71 10.08
N ASP A 477 -36.49 5.57 10.78
CA ASP A 477 -35.74 5.47 12.03
C ASP A 477 -34.22 5.65 11.82
N PHE A 478 -33.75 5.59 10.58
CA PHE A 478 -32.38 5.91 10.18
C PHE A 478 -32.22 7.35 9.68
N VAL A 479 -33.05 7.76 8.72
CA VAL A 479 -32.89 9.06 8.03
C VAL A 479 -33.25 10.23 8.94
N ILE A 480 -34.36 10.14 9.67
CA ILE A 480 -34.86 11.25 10.50
C ILE A 480 -33.84 11.68 11.55
N PRO A 481 -33.29 10.77 12.41
CA PRO A 481 -32.34 11.18 13.44
C PRO A 481 -31.02 11.72 12.87
N VAL A 482 -30.59 11.22 11.71
CA VAL A 482 -29.41 11.73 11.00
C VAL A 482 -29.67 13.15 10.50
N MET A 483 -30.82 13.39 9.87
CA MET A 483 -31.17 14.69 9.29
C MET A 483 -31.42 15.76 10.35
N GLU A 484 -32.03 15.43 11.49
CA GLU A 484 -32.17 16.36 12.63
C GLU A 484 -30.82 16.97 13.08
N LYS A 485 -29.72 16.25 12.88
CA LYS A 485 -28.37 16.68 13.31
C LYS A 485 -27.56 17.28 12.17
N LEU A 486 -27.61 16.68 10.98
CA LEU A 486 -26.84 17.16 9.83
C LEU A 486 -27.46 18.41 9.19
N PHE A 487 -28.79 18.53 9.14
CA PHE A 487 -29.47 19.59 8.41
C PHE A 487 -29.06 21.01 8.86
N PRO A 488 -29.11 21.37 10.16
CA PRO A 488 -28.78 22.73 10.59
C PRO A 488 -27.32 23.10 10.26
N GLU A 489 -26.43 22.12 10.38
CA GLU A 489 -25.01 22.26 10.13
C GLU A 489 -24.70 22.36 8.63
N ILE A 490 -25.42 21.64 7.78
CA ILE A 490 -25.34 21.74 6.32
C ILE A 490 -25.78 23.14 5.88
N ILE A 491 -26.96 23.61 6.32
CA ILE A 491 -27.49 24.92 5.93
C ILE A 491 -26.53 26.04 6.35
N THR A 492 -26.01 25.98 7.59
CA THR A 492 -25.06 26.97 8.10
C THR A 492 -23.75 26.97 7.33
N ARG A 493 -23.22 25.80 6.96
CA ARG A 493 -21.91 25.68 6.27
C ARG A 493 -21.99 25.73 4.74
N LEU A 494 -23.19 25.81 4.17
CA LEU A 494 -23.40 26.10 2.75
C LEU A 494 -23.13 27.57 2.42
N ASP A 495 -22.98 28.44 3.41
CA ASP A 495 -22.55 29.82 3.18
C ASP A 495 -21.20 29.85 2.42
N PRO A 496 -21.12 30.60 1.31
CA PRO A 496 -19.98 30.54 0.43
C PRO A 496 -18.75 31.18 1.06
N PRO A 497 -17.56 30.56 0.93
CA PRO A 497 -16.33 31.07 1.52
C PRO A 497 -15.99 32.48 1.02
N THR A 498 -15.51 33.33 1.92
CA THR A 498 -15.14 34.73 1.64
C THR A 498 -13.76 34.86 1.01
N GLU A 499 -12.87 33.88 1.19
CA GLU A 499 -11.49 33.88 0.68
C GLU A 499 -11.15 32.60 -0.10
N LEU A 500 -10.31 32.72 -1.15
CA LEU A 500 -9.75 31.59 -1.89
C LEU A 500 -8.55 30.99 -1.14
N LEU A 501 -8.75 30.53 0.10
CA LEU A 501 -7.72 29.80 0.83
C LEU A 501 -7.57 28.38 0.26
N VAL A 502 -6.37 27.81 0.42
CA VAL A 502 -5.96 26.49 -0.12
C VAL A 502 -6.83 25.33 0.41
N ASP A 503 -7.58 25.53 1.51
CA ASP A 503 -8.44 24.51 2.14
C ASP A 503 -9.95 24.83 2.09
N ASN A 504 -10.48 25.24 0.94
CA ASN A 504 -11.94 25.30 0.71
C ASN A 504 -12.60 23.90 0.57
N SER A 505 -11.96 22.84 1.09
CA SER A 505 -12.45 21.45 1.06
C SER A 505 -13.76 21.26 1.82
N CYS A 506 -14.00 22.08 2.85
CA CYS A 506 -15.17 22.02 3.70
C CYS A 506 -16.46 22.37 2.95
N TRP A 507 -16.47 23.46 2.18
CA TRP A 507 -17.66 23.86 1.41
C TRP A 507 -18.01 22.85 0.32
N VAL A 508 -17.01 22.32 -0.39
CA VAL A 508 -17.20 21.28 -1.43
C VAL A 508 -17.85 20.02 -0.85
N MET A 509 -17.35 19.59 0.31
CA MET A 509 -17.89 18.46 1.06
C MET A 509 -19.34 18.76 1.47
N VAL A 510 -19.60 19.92 2.08
CA VAL A 510 -20.96 20.29 2.51
C VAL A 510 -21.93 20.37 1.34
N PHE A 511 -21.51 20.93 0.20
CA PHE A 511 -22.34 21.01 -1.01
C PHE A 511 -22.77 19.63 -1.51
N SER A 512 -21.84 18.67 -1.51
CA SER A 512 -22.15 17.29 -1.89
C SER A 512 -23.02 16.58 -0.85
N GLY A 513 -22.83 16.89 0.44
CA GLY A 513 -23.67 16.38 1.52
C GLY A 513 -25.10 16.91 1.48
N ALA A 514 -25.26 18.20 1.13
CA ALA A 514 -26.54 18.84 0.89
C ALA A 514 -27.29 18.18 -0.28
N PHE A 515 -26.57 17.87 -1.36
CA PHE A 515 -27.15 17.11 -2.47
C PHE A 515 -27.67 15.73 -2.01
N CYS A 516 -26.85 14.95 -1.29
CA CYS A 516 -27.28 13.65 -0.75
C CYS A 516 -28.49 13.78 0.18
N ALA A 517 -28.49 14.79 1.05
CA ALA A 517 -29.58 15.07 1.97
C ALA A 517 -30.89 15.34 1.22
N ALA A 518 -30.87 16.20 0.20
CA ALA A 518 -32.06 16.49 -0.59
C ALA A 518 -32.56 15.25 -1.35
N ILE A 519 -31.65 14.46 -1.92
CA ILE A 519 -31.98 13.22 -2.65
C ILE A 519 -32.65 12.17 -1.75
N HIS A 520 -32.17 12.02 -0.50
CA HIS A 520 -32.76 11.08 0.46
C HIS A 520 -34.07 11.57 1.06
N LEU A 521 -34.31 12.88 1.08
CA LEU A 521 -35.52 13.48 1.69
C LEU A 521 -36.65 13.80 0.69
N ILE A 522 -36.38 13.82 -0.62
CA ILE A 522 -37.35 14.33 -1.62
C ILE A 522 -38.67 13.56 -1.67
N GLU A 523 -38.66 12.28 -1.28
CA GLU A 523 -39.87 11.44 -1.28
C GLU A 523 -40.74 11.61 -0.03
N ASP A 524 -40.18 12.10 1.08
CA ASP A 524 -40.94 12.32 2.31
C ASP A 524 -41.60 13.71 2.30
N PRO A 525 -42.95 13.81 2.24
CA PRO A 525 -43.66 15.08 2.27
C PRO A 525 -43.35 15.91 3.53
N GLY A 526 -43.06 15.26 4.66
CA GLY A 526 -42.71 15.92 5.92
C GLY A 526 -41.43 16.76 5.83
N TYR A 527 -40.57 16.51 4.85
CA TYR A 527 -39.32 17.23 4.62
C TYR A 527 -39.32 18.13 3.38
N ALA A 528 -40.45 18.29 2.69
CA ALA A 528 -40.50 19.06 1.45
C ALA A 528 -40.00 20.51 1.63
N LYS A 529 -40.32 21.14 2.78
CA LYS A 529 -39.79 22.46 3.17
C LYS A 529 -38.26 22.47 3.36
N SER A 530 -37.71 21.43 3.98
CA SER A 530 -36.28 21.27 4.21
C SER A 530 -35.52 21.05 2.89
N VAL A 531 -36.09 20.24 1.99
CA VAL A 531 -35.55 20.01 0.64
C VAL A 531 -35.56 21.31 -0.17
N LYS A 532 -36.66 22.07 -0.11
CA LYS A 532 -36.74 23.42 -0.70
C LYS A 532 -35.65 24.32 -0.15
N GLU A 533 -35.44 24.37 1.17
CA GLU A 533 -34.42 25.20 1.80
C GLU A 533 -33.00 24.81 1.34
N ILE A 534 -32.67 23.51 1.36
CA ILE A 534 -31.38 23.00 0.86
C ILE A 534 -31.14 23.43 -0.59
N ALA A 535 -32.12 23.18 -1.46
CA ALA A 535 -32.01 23.44 -2.88
C ALA A 535 -31.76 24.93 -3.17
N HIS A 536 -32.53 25.82 -2.54
CA HIS A 536 -32.35 27.27 -2.68
C HIS A 536 -30.99 27.71 -2.13
N LYS A 537 -30.59 27.22 -0.96
CA LYS A 537 -29.30 27.55 -0.34
C LYS A 537 -28.12 27.12 -1.22
N MET A 538 -28.19 25.92 -1.82
CA MET A 538 -27.18 25.44 -2.77
C MET A 538 -27.08 26.35 -4.00
N ILE A 539 -28.22 26.75 -4.57
CA ILE A 539 -28.28 27.63 -5.74
C ILE A 539 -27.70 29.02 -5.39
N ASP A 540 -28.12 29.61 -4.28
CA ASP A 540 -27.71 30.95 -3.86
C ASP A 540 -26.22 31.00 -3.50
N SER A 541 -25.70 29.97 -2.84
CA SER A 541 -24.28 29.81 -2.56
C SER A 541 -23.44 29.82 -3.84
N ILE A 542 -23.88 29.13 -4.90
CA ILE A 542 -23.18 29.13 -6.19
C ILE A 542 -23.33 30.49 -6.90
N LYS A 543 -24.52 31.11 -6.88
CA LYS A 543 -24.70 32.45 -7.46
C LYS A 543 -23.72 33.44 -6.85
N GLU A 544 -23.54 33.39 -5.56
CA GLU A 544 -22.60 34.27 -4.84
C GLU A 544 -21.14 33.96 -5.20
N LEU A 545 -20.73 32.70 -5.26
CA LEU A 545 -19.39 32.32 -5.71
C LEU A 545 -19.10 32.76 -7.17
N VAL A 546 -20.09 32.66 -8.05
CA VAL A 546 -19.99 33.14 -9.44
C VAL A 546 -19.91 34.66 -9.48
N GLY A 547 -20.72 35.35 -8.67
CA GLY A 547 -20.69 36.82 -8.56
C GLY A 547 -19.36 37.36 -8.04
N ARG A 548 -18.65 36.59 -7.22
CA ARG A 548 -17.30 36.89 -6.72
C ARG A 548 -16.17 36.44 -7.66
N GLU A 549 -16.49 35.86 -8.82
CA GLU A 549 -15.54 35.24 -9.76
C GLU A 549 -14.66 34.13 -9.13
N MET A 550 -15.13 33.53 -8.04
CA MET A 550 -14.45 32.47 -7.29
C MET A 550 -14.87 31.07 -7.74
N GLU A 551 -15.60 30.93 -8.86
CA GLU A 551 -16.19 29.64 -9.24
C GLU A 551 -15.18 28.65 -9.84
N VAL A 552 -14.11 29.13 -10.50
CA VAL A 552 -13.18 28.27 -11.26
C VAL A 552 -12.31 27.46 -10.31
N GLY A 553 -12.59 26.17 -10.24
CA GLY A 553 -11.86 25.20 -9.41
C GLY A 553 -12.64 24.74 -8.19
N LEU A 554 -13.36 25.63 -7.50
CA LEU A 554 -14.18 25.30 -6.33
C LEU A 554 -15.53 24.69 -6.72
N VAL A 555 -16.37 25.45 -7.42
CA VAL A 555 -17.70 25.02 -7.88
C VAL A 555 -17.56 23.82 -8.83
N ARG A 556 -16.56 23.85 -9.72
CA ARG A 556 -16.25 22.72 -10.60
C ARG A 556 -15.93 21.44 -9.84
N ARG A 557 -15.24 21.51 -8.69
CA ARG A 557 -14.93 20.35 -7.85
C ARG A 557 -16.19 19.80 -7.17
N ALA A 558 -17.02 20.67 -6.60
CA ALA A 558 -18.30 20.28 -6.02
C ALA A 558 -19.22 19.60 -7.05
N PHE A 559 -19.30 20.13 -8.27
CA PHE A 559 -20.05 19.46 -9.34
C PHE A 559 -19.48 18.11 -9.74
N ARG A 560 -18.14 17.92 -9.71
CA ARG A 560 -17.53 16.61 -9.98
C ARG A 560 -17.84 15.59 -8.88
N ASP A 561 -17.88 16.03 -7.63
CA ASP A 561 -18.23 15.17 -6.50
C ASP A 561 -19.71 14.75 -6.59
N VAL A 562 -20.61 15.68 -6.90
CA VAL A 562 -22.03 15.38 -7.22
C VAL A 562 -22.16 14.44 -8.43
N GLU A 563 -21.39 14.67 -9.50
CA GLU A 563 -21.37 13.76 -10.66
C GLU A 563 -20.99 12.32 -10.26
N SER A 564 -20.01 12.17 -9.36
CA SER A 564 -19.60 10.86 -8.86
C SER A 564 -20.66 10.21 -7.98
N ILE A 565 -21.40 10.99 -7.18
CA ILE A 565 -22.49 10.50 -6.33
C ILE A 565 -23.65 10.03 -7.20
N VAL A 566 -24.09 10.88 -8.15
CA VAL A 566 -25.19 10.56 -9.07
C VAL A 566 -24.93 9.23 -9.77
N LYS A 567 -23.73 9.03 -10.36
CA LYS A 567 -23.37 7.76 -11.03
C LYS A 567 -23.60 6.51 -10.18
N LYS A 568 -23.44 6.61 -8.86
CA LYS A 568 -23.58 5.47 -7.93
C LYS A 568 -25.01 5.25 -7.46
N GLN A 569 -25.87 6.26 -7.55
CA GLN A 569 -27.24 6.22 -7.02
C GLN A 569 -28.31 6.00 -8.10
N LEU A 570 -27.96 6.08 -9.39
CA LEU A 570 -28.92 6.01 -10.51
C LEU A 570 -29.89 4.83 -10.47
N GLU A 571 -29.46 3.68 -9.95
CA GLU A 571 -30.24 2.43 -10.00
C GLU A 571 -31.56 2.50 -9.22
N TRP A 572 -31.62 3.33 -8.18
CA TRP A 572 -32.79 3.45 -7.30
C TRP A 572 -33.52 4.78 -7.43
N TYR A 573 -33.11 5.69 -8.30
CA TYR A 573 -33.84 6.94 -8.52
C TYR A 573 -35.25 6.68 -9.04
N SER A 574 -36.25 7.22 -8.33
CA SER A 574 -37.63 7.33 -8.77
C SER A 574 -37.85 8.62 -9.54
N THR A 575 -39.10 8.83 -9.97
CA THR A 575 -39.58 10.06 -10.60
C THR A 575 -39.22 11.30 -9.78
N SER A 576 -39.30 11.23 -8.45
CA SER A 576 -39.02 12.38 -7.57
C SER A 576 -37.55 12.77 -7.58
N GLN A 577 -36.61 11.82 -7.42
CA GLN A 577 -35.17 12.14 -7.53
C GLN A 577 -34.81 12.59 -8.94
N TYR A 578 -35.39 11.98 -9.97
CA TYR A 578 -35.16 12.39 -11.36
C TYR A 578 -35.58 13.85 -11.58
N LYS A 579 -36.82 14.22 -11.21
CA LYS A 579 -37.33 15.59 -11.29
C LYS A 579 -36.45 16.55 -10.51
N PHE A 580 -36.07 16.20 -9.28
CA PHE A 580 -35.20 17.02 -8.43
C PHE A 580 -33.86 17.31 -9.10
N VAL A 581 -33.15 16.29 -9.59
CA VAL A 581 -31.85 16.47 -10.24
C VAL A 581 -32.00 17.32 -11.50
N LYS A 582 -33.02 17.05 -12.33
CA LYS A 582 -33.29 17.83 -13.54
C LYS A 582 -33.57 19.31 -13.24
N GLY A 583 -34.42 19.58 -12.24
CA GLY A 583 -34.76 20.92 -11.79
C GLY A 583 -33.54 21.66 -11.24
N LEU A 584 -32.77 21.03 -10.35
CA LEU A 584 -31.56 21.60 -9.78
C LEU A 584 -30.52 21.93 -10.87
N LEU A 585 -30.25 21.00 -11.79
CA LEU A 585 -29.33 21.22 -12.90
C LEU A 585 -29.75 22.39 -13.78
N TRP A 586 -31.05 22.50 -14.09
CA TRP A 586 -31.58 23.61 -14.89
C TRP A 586 -31.37 24.96 -14.20
N ARG A 587 -31.70 25.06 -12.92
CA ARG A 587 -31.52 26.28 -12.12
C ARG A 587 -30.05 26.67 -12.00
N LEU A 588 -29.15 25.71 -11.77
CA LEU A 588 -27.70 25.95 -11.71
C LEU A 588 -27.13 26.38 -13.07
N TYR A 589 -27.59 25.78 -14.15
CA TYR A 589 -27.15 26.13 -15.51
C TYR A 589 -27.58 27.54 -15.93
N ALA A 590 -28.71 28.02 -15.41
CA ALA A 590 -29.26 29.34 -15.68
C ALA A 590 -28.54 30.50 -14.95
N ILE A 591 -27.62 30.21 -14.02
CA ILE A 591 -26.86 31.23 -13.30
C ILE A 591 -26.02 32.05 -14.29
N LYS A 592 -26.29 33.37 -14.36
CA LYS A 592 -25.54 34.32 -15.19
C LYS A 592 -24.11 34.45 -14.68
N GLY A 593 -23.15 34.53 -15.60
CA GLY A 593 -21.72 34.66 -15.29
C GLY A 593 -20.99 33.33 -15.07
N MET A 594 -21.68 32.19 -14.95
CA MET A 594 -21.01 30.91 -14.76
C MET A 594 -20.20 30.49 -16.00
N LYS A 595 -18.89 30.25 -15.80
CA LYS A 595 -17.96 29.83 -16.85
C LYS A 595 -18.22 28.42 -17.39
N TRP A 596 -17.74 28.18 -18.60
CA TRP A 596 -17.99 26.95 -19.36
C TRP A 596 -17.43 25.70 -18.66
N GLU A 597 -16.32 25.82 -17.95
CA GLU A 597 -15.65 24.72 -17.24
C GLU A 597 -16.49 24.11 -16.12
N SER A 598 -17.42 24.89 -15.54
CA SER A 598 -18.39 24.41 -14.55
C SER A 598 -19.66 23.92 -15.25
N LYS A 599 -20.16 24.64 -16.28
CA LYS A 599 -21.34 24.25 -17.06
C LYS A 599 -21.19 22.90 -17.76
N ILE A 600 -20.00 22.57 -18.24
CA ILE A 600 -19.73 21.28 -18.89
C ILE A 600 -19.89 20.11 -17.92
N VAL A 601 -19.64 20.30 -16.62
CA VAL A 601 -19.86 19.25 -15.61
C VAL A 601 -21.34 19.05 -15.38
N LEU A 602 -22.13 20.13 -15.23
CA LEU A 602 -23.60 20.05 -15.14
C LEU A 602 -24.22 19.35 -16.34
N TRP A 603 -23.75 19.67 -17.55
CA TRP A 603 -24.18 18.98 -18.77
C TRP A 603 -23.87 17.47 -18.75
N ARG A 604 -22.67 17.09 -18.26
CA ARG A 604 -22.31 15.67 -18.10
C ARG A 604 -23.20 14.95 -17.09
N ILE A 605 -23.51 15.58 -15.95
CA ILE A 605 -24.47 15.04 -14.97
C ILE A 605 -25.83 14.84 -15.63
N ASN A 606 -26.32 15.83 -16.38
CA ASN A 606 -27.58 15.70 -17.12
C ASN A 606 -27.56 14.49 -18.07
N VAL A 607 -26.50 14.32 -18.86
CA VAL A 607 -26.36 13.17 -19.77
C VAL A 607 -26.32 11.84 -19.01
N ILE A 608 -25.67 11.77 -17.85
CA ILE A 608 -25.61 10.57 -17.02
C ILE A 608 -27.01 10.19 -16.51
N VAL A 609 -27.75 11.16 -15.97
CA VAL A 609 -29.11 10.94 -15.45
C VAL A 609 -30.06 10.53 -16.57
N GLU A 610 -30.02 11.22 -17.70
CA GLU A 610 -30.83 10.91 -18.89
C GLU A 610 -30.58 9.51 -19.45
N ARG A 611 -29.37 8.97 -19.32
CA ARG A 611 -29.04 7.62 -19.82
C ARG A 611 -29.24 6.53 -18.77
N GLY A 612 -29.06 6.86 -17.51
CA GLY A 612 -28.97 5.90 -16.41
C GLY A 612 -30.29 5.60 -15.72
N VAL A 613 -31.20 6.58 -15.61
CA VAL A 613 -32.50 6.39 -14.97
C VAL A 613 -33.46 5.63 -15.90
N LYS A 614 -34.32 4.78 -15.32
CA LYS A 614 -35.32 3.99 -16.06
C LYS A 614 -36.30 4.91 -16.79
N GLU A 615 -36.67 4.60 -18.03
CA GLU A 615 -37.57 5.43 -18.85
C GLU A 615 -38.90 5.77 -18.17
N VAL A 616 -39.46 4.83 -17.39
CA VAL A 616 -40.73 5.02 -16.68
C VAL A 616 -40.68 6.12 -15.61
N GLU A 617 -39.49 6.42 -15.09
CA GLU A 617 -39.27 7.45 -14.07
C GLU A 617 -38.94 8.83 -14.68
N LYS A 618 -38.77 8.92 -16.01
CA LYS A 618 -38.32 10.15 -16.67
C LYS A 618 -39.49 11.09 -16.93
N GLN A 619 -39.85 11.86 -15.91
CA GLN A 619 -40.82 12.94 -16.03
C GLN A 619 -40.12 14.27 -15.80
N LEU A 620 -40.29 15.21 -16.74
CA LEU A 620 -39.75 16.55 -16.57
C LEU A 620 -40.62 17.35 -15.59
N PRO A 621 -40.03 18.29 -14.83
CA PRO A 621 -40.82 19.17 -13.97
C PRO A 621 -41.82 19.99 -14.79
N GLU A 622 -43.10 19.95 -14.41
CA GLU A 622 -44.19 20.65 -15.12
C GLU A 622 -44.35 22.10 -14.66
N THR A 623 -44.08 22.37 -13.38
CA THR A 623 -44.20 23.71 -12.77
C THR A 623 -42.87 24.20 -12.20
N GLU A 624 -42.84 25.47 -11.76
CA GLU A 624 -41.64 26.11 -11.22
C GLU A 624 -41.03 25.36 -10.00
N PHE A 625 -41.88 24.64 -9.26
CA PHE A 625 -41.55 23.98 -8.00
C PHE A 625 -41.87 22.48 -7.97
N ASP A 626 -42.46 21.91 -9.03
CA ASP A 626 -42.75 20.46 -9.15
C ASP A 626 -41.50 19.59 -8.91
N TRP A 627 -40.31 20.10 -9.26
CA TRP A 627 -39.04 19.41 -8.99
C TRP A 627 -38.63 19.34 -7.51
N LEU A 628 -39.34 20.01 -6.61
CA LEU A 628 -39.15 19.93 -5.16
C LEU A 628 -40.20 19.04 -4.48
N ASN A 629 -41.05 18.37 -5.27
CA ASN A 629 -42.12 17.50 -4.78
C ASN A 629 -43.10 18.23 -3.82
N LEU A 630 -43.36 19.52 -4.08
CA LEU A 630 -44.33 20.33 -3.35
C LEU A 630 -45.69 20.24 -4.06
N THR A 631 -46.79 19.99 -3.32
CA THR A 631 -48.14 20.07 -3.86
C THR A 631 -48.64 21.52 -3.86
N ASP A 632 -49.59 21.85 -4.75
CA ASP A 632 -50.15 23.21 -4.91
C ASP A 632 -50.79 23.78 -3.62
N ASP A 633 -51.01 22.95 -2.59
CA ASP A 633 -51.55 23.36 -1.28
C ASP A 633 -50.46 23.83 -0.27
N GLU A 634 -49.17 23.62 -0.54
CA GLU A 634 -48.05 24.07 0.31
C GLU A 634 -47.52 25.47 -0.07
N PHE A 635 -48.30 26.19 -0.87
CA PHE A 635 -48.00 27.55 -1.37
C PHE A 635 -48.64 28.68 -0.57
N GLU A 636 -49.51 28.36 0.40
CA GLU A 636 -49.98 29.28 1.45
C GLU A 636 -49.06 29.25 2.68
#